data_AF-A0A840QJP4-F1
#
_entry.id   AF-A0A840QJP4-F1
#
_cell.length_a   1.000
_cell.length_b   1.000
_cell.length_c   1.000
_cell.angle_alpha   90.00
_cell.angle_beta   90.00
_cell.angle_gamma   90.00
#
_symmetry.space_group_name_H-M   'P 1'
#
loop_
_entity.id
_entity.type
_entity.pdbx_description
1 polymer ?
#
loop_
_entity_poly.entity_id
_entity_poly.type
_entity_poly.pdbx_seq_one_letter_code
_entity_poly.pdbx_strand_id
1 'polypeptide(L)' 'MNSWNGWDPLKQVIVGRADGTMVQAPEPAVQRDFPEDGFPLGTYGRIPEEMTAAANEQLDNFAACWSAGASG' A
#
# COMPACT_ATOMS: atom_id res chain seq x y z
N MET A 1 -16.79 11.20 -11.57
CA MET A 1 -16.09 9.89 -11.60
C MET A 1 -16.56 9.14 -12.83
N ASN A 2 -15.66 8.72 -13.72
CA ASN A 2 -15.99 8.00 -14.96
C ASN A 2 -14.91 6.95 -15.22
N SER A 3 -15.20 5.70 -14.86
CA SER A 3 -14.31 4.55 -14.97
C SER A 3 -15.19 3.31 -15.07
N TRP A 4 -15.10 2.60 -16.18
CA TRP A 4 -15.99 1.45 -16.49
C TRP A 4 -15.25 0.13 -16.62
N ASN A 5 -13.93 0.19 -16.75
CA ASN A 5 -13.05 -0.98 -16.83
C ASN A 5 -11.66 -0.61 -16.29
N GLY A 6 -10.75 -1.59 -16.28
CA GLY A 6 -9.41 -1.44 -15.72
C GLY A 6 -8.30 -1.15 -16.73
N TRP A 7 -8.62 -0.80 -17.98
CA TRP A 7 -7.63 -0.71 -19.07
C TRP A 7 -7.77 0.50 -19.99
N ASP A 8 -8.93 1.17 -20.02
CA ASP A 8 -9.07 2.44 -20.74
C ASP A 8 -8.07 3.48 -20.17
N PRO A 9 -7.63 4.46 -20.98
CA PRO A 9 -6.64 5.43 -20.54
C PRO A 9 -7.01 6.11 -19.21
N LEU A 10 -6.11 5.99 -18.24
CA LEU A 10 -6.29 6.50 -16.89
C LEU A 10 -6.19 8.03 -16.88
N LYS A 11 -7.21 8.71 -16.34
CA LYS A 11 -7.28 10.18 -16.30
C LYS A 11 -6.88 10.78 -14.96
N GLN A 12 -7.21 10.08 -13.88
CA GLN A 12 -6.93 10.47 -12.51
C GLN A 12 -6.87 9.22 -11.65
N VAL A 13 -5.91 9.19 -10.73
CA VAL A 13 -5.72 8.08 -9.79
C VAL A 13 -5.51 8.64 -8.38
N ILE A 14 -5.94 7.87 -7.39
CA ILE A 14 -5.65 8.13 -5.98
C ILE A 14 -4.55 7.16 -5.58
N VAL A 15 -3.45 7.68 -5.05
CA VAL A 15 -2.34 6.89 -4.49
C VAL A 15 -2.45 6.94 -2.97
N GLY A 16 -2.32 5.79 -2.32
CA GLY A 16 -2.39 5.67 -0.86
C GLY A 16 -1.12 6.16 -0.15
N ARG A 17 -1.16 6.17 1.19
CA ARG A 17 -0.01 6.38 2.08
C ARG A 17 0.19 5.14 2.93
N ALA A 18 1.43 4.79 3.21
CA ALA A 18 1.78 3.66 4.09
C ALA A 18 1.75 4.05 5.59
N ASP A 19 1.48 5.31 5.91
CA ASP A 19 1.50 5.85 7.26
C ASP A 19 0.56 5.09 8.20
N GLY A 20 1.10 4.64 9.34
CA GLY A 20 0.28 3.98 10.35
C GLY A 20 -0.21 2.58 9.97
N THR A 21 0.42 1.94 8.96
CA THR A 21 0.09 0.55 8.59
C THR A 21 0.19 -0.38 9.81
N MET A 22 -0.80 -1.27 9.93
CA MET A 22 -0.93 -2.24 11.01
C MET A 22 -1.03 -3.65 10.44
N VAL A 23 -0.42 -4.61 11.11
CA VAL A 23 -0.84 -6.01 11.06
C VAL A 23 -2.08 -6.16 11.91
N GLN A 24 -3.18 -6.58 11.28
CA GLN A 24 -4.49 -6.73 11.91
C GLN A 24 -4.42 -7.75 13.06
N ALA A 25 -5.09 -7.46 14.17
CA ALA A 25 -5.27 -8.42 15.25
C ALA A 25 -6.03 -9.67 14.74
N PRO A 26 -5.69 -10.87 15.24
CA PRO A 26 -6.33 -12.10 14.79
C PRO A 26 -7.83 -12.10 15.11
N GLU A 27 -8.64 -12.50 14.14
CA GLU A 27 -10.10 -12.66 14.27
C GLU A 27 -10.55 -13.94 13.52
N PRO A 28 -11.78 -14.45 13.74
CA PRO A 28 -12.22 -15.68 13.08
C PRO A 28 -12.17 -15.65 11.54
N ALA A 29 -12.31 -14.46 10.93
CA ALA A 29 -12.27 -14.28 9.49
C ALA A 29 -10.84 -14.08 8.95
N VAL A 30 -9.89 -13.66 9.78
CA VAL A 30 -8.55 -13.25 9.35
C VAL A 30 -7.52 -13.69 10.38
N GLN A 31 -6.60 -14.55 9.93
CA GLN A 31 -5.38 -14.90 10.63
C GLN A 31 -4.20 -14.67 9.69
N ARG A 32 -3.22 -13.87 10.11
CA ARG A 32 -2.00 -13.60 9.36
C ARG A 32 -0.86 -14.40 9.96
N ASP A 33 -0.14 -15.11 9.11
CA ASP A 33 1.04 -15.89 9.46
C ASP A 33 2.12 -15.62 8.41
N PHE A 34 2.92 -14.59 8.67
CA PHE A 34 4.01 -14.14 7.81
C PHE A 34 5.33 -14.21 8.58
N PRO A 35 5.81 -15.42 8.92
CA PRO A 35 6.98 -15.59 9.77
C PRO A 35 8.26 -15.05 9.12
N GLU A 36 8.37 -15.14 7.79
CA GLU A 36 9.51 -14.62 7.02
C GLU A 36 9.58 -13.09 7.03
N ASP A 37 8.43 -12.43 7.19
CA ASP A 37 8.31 -10.97 7.28
C ASP A 37 8.35 -10.45 8.72
N GLY A 38 8.62 -11.33 9.71
CA GLY A 38 8.68 -10.99 11.12
C GLY A 38 7.34 -10.95 11.85
N PHE A 39 6.26 -11.45 11.22
CA PHE A 39 4.91 -11.50 11.79
C PHE A 39 4.36 -12.93 11.84
N PRO A 40 4.92 -13.82 12.70
CA PRO A 40 4.42 -15.17 12.85
C PRO A 40 2.98 -15.18 13.38
N LEU A 41 2.27 -16.29 13.17
CA LEU A 41 0.87 -16.47 13.56
C LEU A 41 0.56 -15.92 14.96
N GLY A 42 -0.42 -15.04 15.02
CA GLY A 42 -0.87 -14.41 16.27
C GLY A 42 -0.15 -13.10 16.63
N THR A 43 0.86 -12.69 15.86
CA THR A 43 1.51 -11.37 16.00
C THR A 43 0.65 -10.30 15.32
N TYR A 44 0.53 -9.14 15.96
CA TYR A 44 -0.21 -7.99 15.44
C TYR A 44 0.42 -6.68 15.96
N GLY A 45 0.10 -5.57 15.32
CA GLY A 45 0.60 -4.25 15.73
C GLY A 45 1.13 -3.44 14.55
N ARG A 46 1.78 -2.31 14.87
CA ARG A 46 2.24 -1.36 13.86
C ARG A 46 3.42 -1.92 13.08
N ILE A 47 3.42 -1.71 11.77
CA ILE A 47 4.61 -1.95 10.93
C ILE A 47 5.73 -0.99 11.37
N PRO A 48 7.00 -1.44 11.42
CA PRO A 48 8.13 -0.59 11.72
C PRO A 48 8.19 0.67 10.84
N GLU A 49 8.57 1.80 11.45
CA GLU A 49 8.51 3.10 10.78
C GLU A 49 9.42 3.15 9.54
N GLU A 50 10.58 2.49 9.61
CA GLU A 50 11.53 2.39 8.50
C GLU A 50 10.93 1.68 7.27
N MET A 51 10.08 0.67 7.48
CA MET A 51 9.39 -0.03 6.40
C MET A 51 8.31 0.86 5.79
N THR A 52 7.55 1.58 6.63
CA THR A 52 6.54 2.53 6.13
C THR A 52 7.17 3.70 5.38
N ALA A 53 8.34 4.18 5.81
CA ALA A 53 9.09 5.23 5.14
C ALA A 53 9.59 4.76 3.76
N ALA A 54 10.19 3.57 3.67
CA ALA A 54 10.62 2.99 2.41
C ALA A 54 9.44 2.75 1.44
N ALA A 55 8.29 2.31 1.96
CA ALA A 55 7.08 2.16 1.16
C ALA A 55 6.55 3.51 0.64
N ASN A 56 6.55 4.54 1.48
CA ASN A 56 6.16 5.89 1.07
C ASN A 56 7.09 6.47 0.00
N GLU A 57 8.41 6.25 0.10
CA GLU A 57 9.36 6.64 -0.95
C GLU A 57 8.99 6.00 -2.30
N GLN A 58 8.67 4.70 -2.31
CA GLN A 58 8.23 4.00 -3.52
C GLN A 58 6.91 4.55 -4.07
N LEU A 59 5.94 4.85 -3.20
CA LEU A 59 4.65 5.43 -3.57
C LEU A 59 4.79 6.86 -4.13
N ASP A 60 5.65 7.68 -3.53
CA ASP A 60 5.95 9.03 -4.01
C ASP A 60 6.66 8.99 -5.37
N ASN A 61 7.62 8.07 -5.55
CA ASN A 61 8.27 7.85 -6.85
C ASN A 61 7.27 7.39 -7.93
N PHE A 62 6.34 6.50 -7.59
CA PHE A 62 5.25 6.10 -8.50
C PHE A 62 4.36 7.29 -8.88
N ALA A 63 3.96 8.12 -7.92
CA ALA A 63 3.14 9.30 -8.17
C ALA A 63 3.88 10.35 -9.04
N ALA A 64 5.20 10.48 -8.86
CA ALA A 64 6.05 11.33 -9.69
C ALA A 64 6.12 10.84 -11.14
N CYS A 65 6.35 9.54 -11.36
CA CYS A 65 6.33 8.92 -12.69
C CYS A 65 4.98 9.12 -13.40
N TRP A 66 3.86 8.95 -12.68
CA TRP A 66 2.53 9.21 -13.21
C TRP A 66 2.35 10.67 -13.62
N SER A 67 2.76 11.60 -12.76
CA SER A 67 2.62 13.05 -13.02
C SER A 67 3.46 13.49 -14.22
N ALA A 68 4.65 12.92 -14.39
CA ALA A 68 5.50 13.18 -15.56
C ALA A 68 4.86 12.64 -16.85
N GLY A 69 4.30 11.43 -16.83
CA GLY A 69 3.63 10.81 -17.99
C GLY A 69 2.27 11.43 -18.35
N ALA A 70 1.56 12.03 -17.39
CA ALA A 70 0.26 12.68 -17.60
C ALA A 70 0.35 14.07 -18.24
N SER A 71 1.56 14.60 -18.45
CA SER A 71 1.82 15.91 -19.06
C SER A 71 2.14 15.88 -20.56
N GLY A 72 2.06 14.70 -21.20
CA GLY A 72 2.26 14.47 -22.63
C GLY A 72 0.97 14.21 -23.40
#